data_AF-A0A933RKF3-F1
#
_entry.id   AF-A0A933RKF3-F1
#
_cell.length_a   1.000
_cell.length_b   1.000
_cell.length_c   1.000
_cell.angle_alpha   90.00
_cell.angle_beta   90.00
_cell.angle_gamma   90.00
#
_symmetry.space_group_name_H-M   'P 1'
#
loop_
_entity.id
_entity.type
_entity.pdbx_description
1 polymer ?
#
loop_
_entity_poly.entity_id
_entity_poly.type
_entity_poly.pdbx_seq_one_letter_code
_entity_poly.pdbx_strand_id
1 'polypeptide(L)'
;MLSRARPLTLRAPLPRTVRRERLRLADGARTTLYVARHDLRRTDVRVVRLERPGPLEAWCRAHGYGEALVGGFYARPHLTPLGELRLGGVLREHVPFAAPFDARRACLHVAGRTVTIARRDALPATPAGDLLQAGPLLVRGGAPVTGDAEGFSAGSHQFDSDITVGRYPRAALGLTRRGELLAVACDGRADDEAGLTMAELAETMAALGAVHALILD
;
A
#
# COMPACT_ATOMS: atom_id res chain seq x y z
N MET A 1 -5.46 -13.51 -43.57
CA MET A 1 -4.71 -12.86 -42.48
C MET A 1 -4.70 -13.80 -41.29
N LEU A 2 -3.58 -14.51 -41.05
CA LEU A 2 -3.48 -15.47 -39.94
C LEU A 2 -3.36 -14.71 -38.62
N SER A 3 -4.34 -14.91 -37.73
CA SER A 3 -4.31 -14.43 -36.34
C SER A 3 -3.10 -15.05 -35.64
N ARG A 4 -2.13 -14.22 -35.25
CA ARG A 4 -1.03 -14.66 -34.38
C ARG A 4 -1.63 -14.97 -33.01
N ALA A 5 -1.74 -16.25 -32.69
CA ALA A 5 -2.05 -16.71 -31.34
C ALA A 5 -1.09 -16.02 -30.36
N ARG A 6 -1.63 -15.31 -29.37
CA ARG A 6 -0.82 -14.79 -28.25
C ARG A 6 -0.16 -15.98 -27.57
N PRO A 7 1.17 -15.96 -27.36
CA PRO A 7 1.84 -17.06 -26.68
C PRO A 7 1.22 -17.22 -25.29
N LEU A 8 0.96 -18.48 -24.91
CA LEU A 8 0.54 -18.84 -23.56
C LEU A 8 1.68 -18.50 -22.59
N THR A 9 1.63 -17.33 -21.98
CA THR A 9 2.52 -16.98 -20.88
C THR A 9 2.03 -17.71 -19.63
N LEU A 10 2.73 -18.80 -19.27
CA LEU A 10 2.61 -19.36 -17.93
C LEU A 10 2.98 -18.26 -16.93
N ARG A 11 2.06 -17.93 -16.01
CA ARG A 11 2.35 -16.99 -14.92
C ARG A 11 3.56 -17.53 -14.16
N ALA A 12 4.57 -16.68 -13.96
CA ALA A 12 5.71 -17.03 -13.13
C ALA A 12 5.21 -17.49 -11.75
N PRO A 13 5.85 -18.50 -11.14
CA PRO A 13 5.50 -18.93 -9.80
C PRO A 13 5.69 -17.77 -8.83
N LEU A 14 4.79 -17.67 -7.83
CA LEU A 14 4.91 -16.65 -6.79
C LEU A 14 6.21 -16.84 -5.99
N PRO A 15 6.83 -15.75 -5.52
CA PRO A 15 7.95 -15.83 -4.59
C PRO A 15 7.57 -16.66 -3.35
N ARG A 16 8.52 -17.37 -2.74
CA ARG A 16 8.27 -18.23 -1.56
C ARG A 16 7.76 -17.46 -0.34
N THR A 17 8.07 -16.17 -0.28
CA THR A 17 7.64 -15.18 0.71
C THR A 17 6.16 -14.83 0.57
N VAL A 18 5.57 -15.05 -0.62
CA VAL A 18 4.20 -14.67 -0.95
C VAL A 18 3.26 -15.88 -0.84
N ARG A 19 2.23 -15.74 -0.01
CA ARG A 19 1.11 -16.68 0.04
C ARG A 19 -0.07 -16.11 -0.72
N ARG A 20 -0.71 -16.96 -1.53
CA ARG A 20 -2.00 -16.65 -2.17
C ARG A 20 -3.11 -17.31 -1.38
N GLU A 21 -4.09 -16.53 -0.96
CA GLU A 21 -5.22 -16.98 -0.16
C GLU A 21 -6.52 -16.55 -0.84
N ARG A 22 -7.54 -17.42 -0.79
CA ARG A 22 -8.87 -17.12 -1.31
C ARG A 22 -9.76 -16.74 -0.13
N LEU A 23 -10.07 -15.46 -0.02
CA LEU A 23 -10.89 -14.93 1.07
C LEU A 23 -12.38 -15.05 0.70
N ARG A 24 -13.18 -15.51 1.66
CA ARG A 24 -14.65 -15.49 1.58
C ARG A 24 -15.16 -14.41 2.52
N LEU A 25 -15.94 -13.48 1.97
CA LEU A 25 -16.50 -12.34 2.68
C LEU A 25 -17.85 -12.73 3.33
N ALA A 26 -18.33 -11.89 4.24
CA ALA A 26 -19.53 -12.18 5.04
C ALA A 26 -20.80 -12.34 4.18
N ASP A 27 -20.88 -11.61 3.07
CA ASP A 27 -21.97 -11.70 2.09
C ASP A 27 -21.81 -12.87 1.10
N GLY A 28 -20.79 -13.71 1.28
CA GLY A 28 -20.49 -14.84 0.41
C GLY A 28 -19.64 -14.51 -0.82
N ALA A 29 -19.36 -13.22 -1.08
CA ALA A 29 -18.45 -12.82 -2.13
C ALA A 29 -17.03 -13.32 -1.86
N ARG A 30 -16.18 -13.32 -2.88
CA ARG A 30 -14.81 -13.84 -2.79
C ARG A 30 -13.82 -12.88 -3.40
N THR A 31 -12.63 -12.84 -2.81
CA THR A 31 -11.50 -12.13 -3.39
C THR A 31 -10.19 -12.87 -3.12
N THR A 32 -9.20 -12.66 -3.97
CA THR A 32 -7.87 -13.27 -3.87
C THR A 32 -6.93 -12.29 -3.20
N LEU A 33 -6.30 -12.76 -2.13
CA LEU A 33 -5.33 -12.03 -1.33
C LEU A 33 -3.92 -12.59 -1.58
N TYR A 34 -2.96 -11.71 -1.76
CA TYR A 34 -1.54 -12.02 -1.81
C TYR A 34 -0.88 -11.40 -0.58
N VAL A 35 -0.23 -12.22 0.23
CA VAL A 35 0.43 -11.79 1.47
C VAL A 35 1.90 -12.17 1.42
N ALA A 36 2.76 -11.18 1.27
CA ALA A 36 4.20 -11.32 1.47
C ALA A 36 4.55 -11.05 2.94
N ARG A 37 5.40 -11.89 3.53
CA ARG A 37 5.92 -11.70 4.90
C ARG A 37 7.44 -11.60 4.89
N HIS A 38 7.95 -10.52 5.47
CA HIS A 38 9.38 -10.19 5.48
C HIS A 38 9.88 -9.91 6.89
N ASP A 39 10.90 -10.62 7.35
CA ASP A 39 11.57 -10.35 8.63
C ASP A 39 12.44 -9.09 8.50
N LEU A 40 12.11 -8.02 9.23
CA LEU A 40 12.81 -6.73 9.15
C LEU A 40 14.26 -6.78 9.65
N ARG A 41 14.69 -7.86 10.30
CA ARG A 41 16.11 -8.09 10.63
C ARG A 41 16.94 -8.48 9.41
N ARG A 42 16.30 -8.95 8.34
CA ARG A 42 16.93 -9.49 7.13
C ARG A 42 16.48 -8.78 5.85
N THR A 43 15.44 -7.97 5.94
CA THR A 43 14.89 -7.22 4.81
C THR A 43 15.18 -5.74 4.99
N ASP A 44 15.75 -5.12 3.95
CA ASP A 44 15.89 -3.67 3.87
C ASP A 44 14.70 -3.11 3.10
N VAL A 45 14.00 -2.14 3.70
CA VAL A 45 12.83 -1.47 3.11
C VAL A 45 13.28 -0.12 2.57
N ARG A 46 12.74 0.28 1.41
CA ARG A 46 13.02 1.59 0.80
C ARG A 46 11.77 2.13 0.12
N VAL A 47 11.64 3.45 0.09
CA VAL A 47 10.67 4.10 -0.79
C VAL A 47 11.39 4.51 -2.05
N VAL A 48 10.82 4.19 -3.21
CA VAL A 48 11.40 4.55 -4.51
C VAL A 48 10.37 5.29 -5.35
N ARG A 49 10.76 6.43 -5.91
CA ARG A 49 9.98 7.12 -6.94
C ARG A 49 10.41 6.61 -8.31
N LEU A 50 9.48 6.01 -9.05
CA LEU A 50 9.72 5.61 -10.43
C LEU A 50 9.66 6.84 -11.34
N GLU A 51 10.61 6.95 -12.26
CA GLU A 51 10.62 8.03 -13.26
C GLU A 51 9.49 7.89 -14.28
N ARG A 52 9.11 6.65 -14.58
CA ARG A 52 8.05 6.29 -15.54
C ARG A 52 7.21 5.15 -14.96
N PRO A 53 5.87 5.17 -15.14
CA PRO A 53 5.03 4.03 -14.82
C PRO A 53 5.48 2.79 -15.57
N GLY A 54 5.44 1.65 -14.89
CA GLY A 54 5.75 0.37 -15.51
C GLY A 54 5.46 -0.79 -14.58
N PRO A 55 5.51 -2.03 -15.09
CA PRO A 55 5.33 -3.21 -14.25
C PRO A 55 6.42 -3.28 -13.17
N LEU A 56 6.00 -3.33 -11.90
CA LEU A 56 6.94 -3.38 -10.76
C LEU A 56 7.87 -4.58 -10.84
N GLU A 57 7.40 -5.74 -11.30
CA GLU A 57 8.23 -6.94 -11.48
C GLU A 57 9.41 -6.69 -12.44
N ALA A 58 9.15 -6.06 -13.59
CA ALA A 58 10.19 -5.74 -14.57
C ALA A 58 11.19 -4.71 -14.00
N TRP A 59 10.67 -3.72 -13.26
CA TRP A 59 11.50 -2.72 -12.60
C TRP A 59 12.40 -3.36 -11.52
N CYS A 60 11.85 -4.22 -10.66
CA CYS A 60 12.59 -4.97 -9.64
C CYS A 60 13.73 -5.79 -10.26
N ARG A 61 13.43 -6.53 -11.33
CA ARG A 61 14.42 -7.35 -12.05
C ARG A 61 15.56 -6.49 -12.61
N ALA A 62 15.25 -5.32 -13.16
CA ALA A 62 16.24 -4.41 -13.73
C ALA A 62 17.12 -3.72 -12.68
N HIS A 63 16.64 -3.55 -11.46
CA HIS A 63 17.31 -2.78 -10.40
C HIS A 63 17.80 -3.63 -9.21
N GLY A 64 17.65 -4.95 -9.28
CA GLY A 64 18.13 -5.87 -8.24
C GLY A 64 17.30 -5.88 -6.96
N TYR A 65 16.01 -5.50 -7.02
CA TYR A 65 15.09 -5.61 -5.89
C TYR A 65 14.36 -6.96 -5.93
N GLY A 66 14.19 -7.58 -4.76
CA GLY A 66 13.48 -8.87 -4.66
C GLY A 66 11.98 -8.73 -4.94
N GLU A 67 11.35 -7.73 -4.33
CA GLU A 67 9.91 -7.47 -4.42
C GLU A 67 9.65 -5.95 -4.35
N ALA A 68 8.51 -5.53 -4.91
CA ALA A 68 7.97 -4.19 -4.72
C ALA A 68 6.44 -4.25 -4.68
N LEU A 69 5.86 -3.30 -3.98
CA LEU A 69 4.43 -3.03 -3.93
C LEU A 69 4.20 -1.61 -4.42
N VAL A 70 3.01 -1.34 -4.97
CA VAL A 70 2.58 0.03 -5.29
C VAL A 70 2.67 0.90 -4.04
N GLY A 71 3.05 2.18 -4.21
CA GLY A 71 3.32 3.11 -3.12
C GLY A 71 2.15 4.05 -2.84
N GLY A 72 2.47 5.34 -2.68
CA GLY A 72 1.46 6.36 -2.43
C GLY A 72 0.75 6.81 -3.70
N PHE A 73 -0.31 7.59 -3.49
CA PHE A 73 -1.14 8.18 -4.53
C PHE A 73 -0.37 9.23 -5.34
N TYR A 74 -0.92 9.62 -6.49
CA TYR A 74 -0.34 10.64 -7.36
C TYR A 74 -1.42 11.48 -8.05
N ALA A 75 -1.09 12.75 -8.31
CA ALA A 75 -1.92 13.69 -9.04
C ALA A 75 -1.58 13.66 -10.54
N ARG A 76 -2.62 13.62 -11.37
CA ARG A 76 -2.52 13.75 -12.84
C ARG A 76 -2.50 15.23 -13.26
N PRO A 77 -1.94 15.56 -14.45
CA PRO A 77 -1.34 14.66 -15.43
C PRO A 77 0.12 14.31 -15.17
N HIS A 78 0.80 15.01 -14.26
CA HIS A 78 2.25 14.94 -14.10
C HIS A 78 2.76 13.76 -13.26
N LEU A 79 1.85 12.94 -12.70
CA LEU A 79 2.18 11.85 -11.78
C LEU A 79 2.99 12.35 -10.57
N THR A 80 2.67 13.57 -10.13
CA THR A 80 3.26 14.18 -8.95
C THR A 80 2.74 13.42 -7.72
N PRO A 81 3.60 12.99 -6.78
CA PRO A 81 3.14 12.35 -5.55
C PRO A 81 2.05 13.17 -4.85
N LEU A 82 0.97 12.51 -4.45
CA LEU A 82 -0.09 13.09 -3.63
C LEU A 82 0.13 12.65 -2.18
N GLY A 83 0.57 13.60 -1.35
CA GLY A 83 1.10 13.38 -0.01
C GLY A 83 2.59 13.64 0.11
N GLU A 84 3.06 13.97 1.32
CA GLU A 84 4.48 14.20 1.60
C GLU A 84 5.33 12.99 1.18
N LEU A 85 6.34 13.24 0.35
CA LEU A 85 7.33 12.26 -0.05
C LEU A 85 8.73 12.76 0.33
N ARG A 86 9.46 11.96 1.12
CA ARG A 86 10.89 12.16 1.38
C ARG A 86 11.67 10.94 0.97
N LEU A 87 12.81 11.16 0.35
CA LEU A 87 13.77 10.11 -0.01
C LEU A 87 15.13 10.48 0.58
N GLY A 88 15.65 9.67 1.49
CA GLY A 88 16.89 9.96 2.22
C GLY A 88 16.85 11.27 3.03
N GLY A 89 15.68 11.64 3.57
CA GLY A 89 15.43 12.85 4.34
C GLY A 89 15.07 14.07 3.49
N VAL A 90 15.33 14.01 2.18
CA VAL A 90 15.09 15.12 1.25
C VAL A 90 13.62 15.15 0.82
N LEU A 91 12.94 16.26 1.11
CA LEU A 91 11.59 16.53 0.64
C LEU A 91 11.57 16.58 -0.89
N ARG A 92 10.64 15.84 -1.48
CA ARG A 92 10.39 15.85 -2.92
C ARG A 92 9.19 16.72 -3.24
N GLU A 93 9.16 17.19 -4.48
CA GLU A 93 7.98 17.84 -5.04
C GLU A 93 6.77 16.90 -4.88
N HIS A 94 5.70 17.44 -4.32
CA HIS A 94 4.47 16.72 -4.06
C HIS A 94 3.28 17.69 -4.01
N VAL A 95 2.08 17.15 -4.19
CA VAL A 95 0.82 17.83 -3.88
C VAL A 95 0.42 17.41 -2.46
N PRO A 96 0.17 18.34 -1.52
CA PRO A 96 -0.28 17.96 -0.20
C PRO A 96 -1.72 17.42 -0.25
N PHE A 97 -2.06 16.56 0.71
CA PHE A 97 -3.47 16.26 0.94
C PHE A 97 -4.22 17.52 1.41
N ALA A 98 -5.55 17.54 1.25
CA ALA A 98 -6.36 18.67 1.68
C ALA A 98 -6.21 18.90 3.18
N ALA A 99 -6.01 20.15 3.58
CA ALA A 99 -5.97 20.50 5.00
C ALA A 99 -7.33 20.18 5.67
N PRO A 100 -7.35 19.73 6.94
CA PRO A 100 -6.20 19.53 7.85
C PRO A 100 -5.59 18.12 7.79
N PHE A 101 -5.88 17.35 6.74
CA PHE A 101 -5.55 15.93 6.67
C PHE A 101 -4.08 15.68 6.30
N ASP A 102 -3.45 16.59 5.56
CA ASP A 102 -2.01 16.63 5.33
C ASP A 102 -1.17 16.50 6.61
N ALA A 103 -1.59 17.12 7.71
CA ALA A 103 -0.87 17.03 8.98
C ALA A 103 -1.07 15.69 9.72
N ARG A 104 -2.02 14.86 9.27
CA ARG A 104 -2.59 13.76 10.08
C ARG A 104 -2.62 12.41 9.38
N ARG A 105 -2.44 12.39 8.06
CA ARG A 105 -2.57 11.19 7.25
C ARG A 105 -1.44 10.20 7.50
N ALA A 106 -1.73 8.92 7.35
CA ALA A 106 -0.79 7.85 7.61
C ALA A 106 0.45 7.95 6.73
N CYS A 107 1.57 7.56 7.33
CA CYS A 107 2.87 7.52 6.71
C CYS A 107 3.53 6.17 6.95
N LEU A 108 4.21 5.66 5.93
CA LEU A 108 5.36 4.77 6.11
C LEU A 108 6.60 5.63 6.30
N HIS A 109 7.37 5.37 7.35
CA HIS A 109 8.64 6.04 7.62
C HIS A 109 9.75 5.00 7.80
N VAL A 110 10.85 5.16 7.06
CA VAL A 110 12.01 4.28 7.10
C VAL A 110 13.26 5.08 7.44
N ALA A 111 13.81 4.86 8.62
CA ALA A 111 15.02 5.50 9.10
C ALA A 111 16.08 4.44 9.43
N GLY A 112 17.06 4.26 8.53
CA GLY A 112 18.04 3.19 8.64
C GLY A 112 17.36 1.82 8.59
N ARG A 113 17.45 1.04 9.67
CA ARG A 113 16.78 -0.27 9.80
C ARG A 113 15.39 -0.21 10.44
N THR A 114 14.96 0.97 10.89
CA THR A 114 13.68 1.14 11.58
C THR A 114 12.60 1.47 10.57
N VAL A 115 11.53 0.69 10.59
CA VAL A 115 10.31 0.92 9.80
C VAL A 115 9.16 1.22 10.75
N THR A 116 8.49 2.35 10.52
CA THR A 116 7.38 2.84 11.33
C THR A 116 6.18 3.10 10.44
N ILE A 117 4.99 2.72 10.91
CA ILE A 117 3.71 3.13 10.33
C ILE A 117 2.98 3.95 11.39
N ALA A 118 2.77 5.24 11.10
CA ALA A 118 2.15 6.17 12.03
C ALA A 118 1.48 7.31 11.28
N ARG A 119 0.67 8.11 11.98
CA ARG A 119 0.17 9.37 11.43
C ARG A 119 1.29 10.38 11.30
N ARG A 120 1.13 11.32 10.35
CA ARG A 120 2.12 12.36 10.12
C ARG A 120 2.43 13.22 11.35
N ASP A 121 1.43 13.52 12.18
CA ASP A 121 1.54 14.28 13.44
C ASP A 121 2.26 13.52 14.56
N ALA A 122 2.45 12.21 14.42
CA ALA A 122 3.21 11.39 15.36
C ALA A 122 4.68 11.17 14.91
N LEU A 123 5.08 11.73 13.77
CA LEU A 123 6.45 11.64 13.24
C LEU A 123 7.17 13.00 13.39
N PRO A 124 8.52 13.02 13.44
CA PRO A 124 9.28 14.27 13.47
C PRO A 124 8.87 15.23 12.35
N ALA A 125 8.95 16.54 12.59
CA ALA A 125 8.65 17.55 11.57
C ALA A 125 9.55 17.39 10.33
N THR A 126 10.83 17.04 10.53
CA THR A 126 11.81 16.74 9.48
C THR A 126 12.37 15.32 9.66
N PRO A 127 11.62 14.27 9.28
CA PRO A 127 12.06 12.91 9.48
C PRO A 127 13.26 12.58 8.59
N ALA A 128 14.26 11.92 9.18
CA ALA A 128 15.39 11.38 8.43
C ALA A 128 14.96 10.14 7.61
N GLY A 129 15.69 9.82 6.55
CA GLY A 129 15.39 8.65 5.72
C GLY A 129 14.14 8.83 4.85
N ASP A 130 13.49 7.73 4.51
CA ASP A 130 12.37 7.75 3.57
C ASP A 130 11.04 7.98 4.30
N LEU A 131 10.18 8.83 3.76
CA LEU A 131 8.80 8.98 4.23
C LEU A 131 7.86 8.95 3.03
N LEU A 132 6.83 8.13 3.11
CA LEU A 132 5.74 8.06 2.16
C LEU A 132 4.44 8.30 2.90
N GLN A 133 3.80 9.44 2.65
CA GLN A 133 2.43 9.70 3.10
C GLN A 133 1.44 9.08 2.11
N ALA A 134 0.51 8.28 2.59
CA ALA A 134 -0.52 7.63 1.78
C ALA A 134 -1.82 7.55 2.59
N GLY A 135 -2.06 6.43 3.28
CA GLY A 135 -3.16 6.28 4.22
C GLY A 135 -4.51 6.02 3.56
N PRO A 136 -5.58 5.87 4.38
CA PRO A 136 -5.58 6.05 5.83
C PRO A 136 -4.86 4.93 6.61
N LEU A 137 -4.67 5.13 7.92
CA LEU A 137 -4.33 4.02 8.82
C LEU A 137 -5.47 3.00 8.85
N LEU A 138 -5.10 1.74 8.69
CA LEU A 138 -6.01 0.59 8.75
C LEU A 138 -6.01 -0.06 10.14
N VAL A 139 -4.84 -0.16 10.78
CA VAL A 139 -4.69 -0.84 12.07
C VAL A 139 -3.84 0.02 13.00
N ARG A 140 -4.23 0.10 14.28
CA ARG A 140 -3.47 0.76 15.34
C ARG A 140 -3.55 -0.05 16.63
N GLY A 141 -2.39 -0.38 17.20
CA GLY A 141 -2.33 -1.20 18.42
C GLY A 141 -2.85 -2.64 18.23
N GLY A 142 -3.00 -3.09 16.97
CA GLY A 142 -3.59 -4.39 16.64
C GLY A 142 -5.11 -4.40 16.49
N ALA A 143 -5.77 -3.25 16.58
CA ALA A 143 -7.20 -3.12 16.30
C ALA A 143 -7.44 -2.38 14.98
N PRO A 144 -8.44 -2.79 14.17
CA PRO A 144 -8.89 -2.01 13.02
C PRO A 144 -9.27 -0.58 13.42
N VAL A 145 -8.87 0.39 12.61
CA VAL A 145 -9.27 1.80 12.78
C VAL A 145 -10.61 2.00 12.09
N THR A 146 -11.53 2.67 12.78
CA THR A 146 -12.87 3.01 12.27
C THR A 146 -13.02 4.51 12.04
N GLY A 147 -13.89 4.89 11.09
CA GLY A 147 -14.21 6.29 10.79
C GLY A 147 -13.21 6.96 9.86
N ASP A 148 -13.38 8.26 9.65
CA ASP A 148 -12.64 9.04 8.64
C ASP A 148 -11.74 10.13 9.26
N ALA A 149 -11.06 9.81 10.36
CA ALA A 149 -10.22 10.78 11.09
C ALA A 149 -9.02 11.30 10.27
N GLU A 150 -8.70 10.64 9.15
CA GLU A 150 -7.69 11.07 8.19
C GLU A 150 -8.29 11.67 6.92
N GLY A 151 -9.61 11.85 6.83
CA GLY A 151 -10.31 12.66 5.82
C GLY A 151 -10.29 12.11 4.40
N PHE A 152 -10.32 10.80 4.23
CA PHE A 152 -10.39 10.17 2.91
C PHE A 152 -11.74 10.36 2.23
N SER A 153 -12.84 10.44 3.00
CA SER A 153 -14.15 10.75 2.45
C SER A 153 -14.24 12.24 2.11
N ALA A 154 -13.82 13.11 3.04
CA ALA A 154 -13.81 14.58 2.81
C ALA A 154 -12.84 15.00 1.69
N GLY A 155 -11.71 14.30 1.55
CA GLY A 155 -10.70 14.51 0.53
C GLY A 155 -10.90 13.69 -0.74
N SER A 156 -12.06 13.04 -0.93
CA SER A 156 -12.29 12.10 -2.05
C SER A 156 -12.09 12.75 -3.42
N HIS A 157 -12.33 14.07 -3.54
CA HIS A 157 -12.09 14.87 -4.74
C HIS A 157 -10.63 14.90 -5.21
N GLN A 158 -9.65 14.50 -4.38
CA GLN A 158 -8.24 14.41 -4.75
C GLN A 158 -7.88 13.10 -5.46
N PHE A 159 -8.82 12.16 -5.56
CA PHE A 159 -8.62 10.84 -6.15
C PHE A 159 -9.47 10.66 -7.41
N ASP A 160 -9.06 9.74 -8.28
CA ASP A 160 -9.81 9.40 -9.51
C ASP A 160 -11.20 8.79 -9.20
N SER A 161 -11.39 8.27 -7.99
CA SER A 161 -12.67 7.72 -7.49
C SER A 161 -12.75 7.84 -5.97
N ASP A 162 -13.96 7.87 -5.42
CA ASP A 162 -14.14 7.81 -3.97
C ASP A 162 -13.82 6.39 -3.45
N ILE A 163 -12.55 6.18 -3.14
CA ILE A 163 -12.04 4.89 -2.68
C ILE A 163 -12.58 4.48 -1.30
N THR A 164 -13.36 5.33 -0.63
CA THR A 164 -13.99 5.00 0.66
C THR A 164 -15.29 4.21 0.50
N VAL A 165 -15.89 4.23 -0.70
CA VAL A 165 -17.20 3.64 -0.96
C VAL A 165 -17.09 2.38 -1.81
N GLY A 166 -17.42 1.22 -1.22
CA GLY A 166 -17.45 -0.05 -1.93
C GLY A 166 -16.11 -0.78 -1.94
N ARG A 167 -16.05 -1.83 -2.77
CA ARG A 167 -14.91 -2.74 -2.85
C ARG A 167 -14.05 -2.44 -4.07
N TYR A 168 -12.74 -2.51 -3.85
CA TYR A 168 -11.73 -2.27 -4.88
C TYR A 168 -10.59 -3.29 -4.75
N PRO A 169 -9.73 -3.45 -5.76
CA PRO A 169 -8.39 -3.97 -5.53
C PRO A 169 -7.67 -3.03 -4.55
N ARG A 170 -6.85 -3.59 -3.67
CA ARG A 170 -6.20 -2.84 -2.58
C ARG A 170 -4.77 -3.26 -2.41
N ALA A 171 -3.91 -2.32 -2.02
CA ALA A 171 -2.58 -2.59 -1.51
C ALA A 171 -2.43 -2.05 -0.08
N ALA A 172 -1.73 -2.76 0.79
CA ALA A 172 -1.49 -2.34 2.16
C ALA A 172 -0.13 -2.83 2.67
N LEU A 173 0.43 -2.05 3.61
CA LEU A 173 1.57 -2.46 4.40
C LEU A 173 1.16 -2.57 5.87
N GLY A 174 1.71 -3.57 6.56
CA GLY A 174 1.53 -3.76 7.99
C GLY A 174 2.81 -4.16 8.70
N LEU A 175 2.91 -3.85 9.98
CA LEU A 175 3.98 -4.26 10.87
C LEU A 175 3.42 -5.19 11.93
N THR A 176 4.06 -6.33 12.19
CA THR A 176 3.65 -7.26 13.26
C THR A 176 4.44 -7.06 14.55
N ARG A 177 3.94 -7.56 15.68
CA ARG A 177 4.71 -7.57 16.96
C ARG A 177 6.02 -8.37 16.87
N ARG A 178 6.14 -9.26 15.88
CA ARG A 178 7.31 -10.13 15.68
C ARG A 178 8.41 -9.45 14.85
N GLY A 179 8.23 -8.19 14.47
CA GLY A 179 9.19 -7.47 13.62
C GLY A 179 9.12 -7.89 12.15
N GLU A 180 7.92 -8.27 11.68
CA GLU A 180 7.70 -8.60 10.27
C GLU A 180 6.97 -7.44 9.56
N LEU A 181 7.37 -7.19 8.31
CA LEU A 181 6.58 -6.41 7.36
C LEU A 181 5.63 -7.35 6.61
N LEU A 182 4.35 -7.02 6.63
CA LEU A 182 3.33 -7.57 5.77
C LEU A 182 3.19 -6.67 4.55
N ALA A 183 3.33 -7.22 3.35
CA ALA A 183 2.95 -6.55 2.11
C ALA A 183 1.79 -7.30 1.48
N VAL A 184 0.65 -6.61 1.36
CA VAL A 184 -0.62 -7.22 1.01
C VAL A 184 -1.17 -6.57 -0.25
N ALA A 185 -1.62 -7.40 -1.18
CA ALA A 185 -2.37 -6.99 -2.35
C ALA A 185 -3.64 -7.84 -2.47
N CYS A 186 -4.74 -7.22 -2.89
CA CYS A 186 -6.01 -7.87 -3.11
C CYS A 186 -6.51 -7.58 -4.53
N ASP A 187 -6.96 -8.62 -5.24
CA ASP A 187 -7.66 -8.46 -6.52
C ASP A 187 -9.05 -7.83 -6.31
N GLY A 188 -9.70 -7.28 -7.34
CA GLY A 188 -11.01 -6.64 -7.13
C GLY A 188 -11.75 -6.07 -8.34
N ARG A 189 -11.39 -6.48 -9.56
CA ARG A 189 -11.98 -5.96 -10.81
C ARG A 189 -12.41 -7.06 -11.80
N ALA A 190 -12.26 -8.33 -11.41
CA ALA A 190 -12.69 -9.46 -12.22
C ALA A 190 -14.02 -9.99 -11.69
N ASP A 191 -14.78 -10.71 -12.52
CA ASP A 191 -16.13 -11.18 -12.19
C ASP A 191 -16.18 -12.04 -10.90
N ASP A 192 -15.09 -12.75 -10.60
CA ASP A 192 -14.93 -13.55 -9.38
C ASP A 192 -14.02 -12.89 -8.33
N GLU A 193 -13.64 -11.63 -8.50
CA GLU A 193 -12.77 -10.89 -7.58
C GLU A 193 -13.49 -9.65 -7.07
N ALA A 194 -14.17 -9.81 -5.92
CA ALA A 194 -15.02 -8.77 -5.36
C ALA A 194 -14.25 -7.56 -4.82
N GLY A 195 -12.95 -7.68 -4.52
CA GLY A 195 -12.20 -6.64 -3.84
C GLY A 195 -12.47 -6.58 -2.35
N LEU A 196 -11.99 -5.51 -1.72
CA LEU A 196 -12.24 -5.21 -0.31
C LEU A 196 -12.67 -3.77 -0.12
N THR A 197 -13.62 -3.58 0.78
CA THR A 197 -13.87 -2.29 1.43
C THR A 197 -12.69 -1.93 2.32
N MET A 198 -12.59 -0.66 2.71
CA MET A 198 -11.57 -0.21 3.65
C MET A 198 -11.66 -0.97 4.99
N ALA A 199 -12.89 -1.21 5.47
CA ALA A 199 -13.15 -1.93 6.72
C ALA A 199 -12.73 -3.40 6.63
N GLU A 200 -13.12 -4.11 5.56
CA GLU A 200 -12.73 -5.51 5.35
C GLU A 200 -11.19 -5.65 5.22
N LEU A 201 -10.52 -4.70 4.58
CA LEU A 201 -9.06 -4.68 4.51
C LEU A 201 -8.43 -4.44 5.89
N ALA A 202 -8.97 -3.51 6.69
CA ALA A 202 -8.48 -3.25 8.05
C ALA A 202 -8.63 -4.48 8.96
N GLU A 203 -9.77 -5.14 8.92
CA GLU A 203 -10.02 -6.40 9.62
C GLU A 203 -9.07 -7.50 9.16
N THR A 204 -8.86 -7.63 7.84
CA THR A 204 -7.92 -8.58 7.25
C THR A 204 -6.49 -8.33 7.75
N MET A 205 -6.02 -7.08 7.73
CA MET A 205 -4.68 -6.73 8.21
C MET A 205 -4.50 -7.04 9.71
N ALA A 206 -5.51 -6.75 10.54
CA ALA A 206 -5.49 -7.08 11.96
C ALA A 206 -5.46 -8.61 12.17
N ALA A 207 -6.28 -9.36 11.44
CA ALA A 207 -6.33 -10.82 11.48
C ALA A 207 -5.01 -11.47 11.04
N LEU A 208 -4.30 -10.86 10.08
CA LEU A 208 -2.96 -11.27 9.67
C LEU A 208 -1.86 -10.99 10.71
N GLY A 209 -2.21 -10.28 11.80
CA GLY A 209 -1.32 -9.98 12.93
C GLY A 209 -0.66 -8.61 12.88
N ALA A 210 -1.10 -7.71 12.00
CA ALA A 210 -0.60 -6.34 11.99
C ALA A 210 -0.95 -5.63 13.31
N VAL A 211 0.00 -4.86 13.85
CA VAL A 211 -0.22 -3.89 14.93
C VAL A 211 -0.35 -2.47 14.44
N HIS A 212 0.31 -2.17 13.33
CA HIS A 212 0.17 -0.93 12.58
C HIS A 212 0.02 -1.29 11.12
N ALA A 213 -0.91 -0.67 10.41
CA ALA A 213 -1.06 -0.85 8.98
C ALA A 213 -1.60 0.41 8.33
N LEU A 214 -1.21 0.66 7.08
CA LEU A 214 -1.78 1.68 6.21
C LEU A 214 -2.13 1.08 4.85
N ILE A 215 -3.10 1.69 4.18
CA ILE A 215 -3.39 1.43 2.78
C ILE A 215 -2.49 2.29 1.87
N LEU A 216 -2.30 1.78 0.66
CA LEU A 216 -1.56 2.34 -0.46
C LEU A 216 -2.50 2.51 -1.67
N ASP A 217 -2.00 3.06 -2.78
CA ASP A 217 -2.82 3.24 -4.01
C ASP A 217 -3.32 1.91 -4.60
#